data_AF-A0A378YS43-F1
#
_entry.id   AF-A0A378YS43-F1
#
_cell.length_a   1.000
_cell.length_b   1.000
_cell.length_c   1.000
_cell.angle_alpha   90.00
_cell.angle_beta   90.00
_cell.angle_gamma   90.00
#
_symmetry.space_group_name_H-M   'P 1'
#
loop_
_entity.id
_entity.type
_entity.pdbx_description
1 polymer ?
#
loop_
_entity_poly.entity_id
_entity_poly.type
_entity_poly.pdbx_seq_one_letter_code
_entity_poly.pdbx_strand_id
1 'polypeptide(L)'
;MGAPVDRKAWRELVDGLVEQKRRLVTFGDHESDTMPKPGASEEQLRAAESRLGRRLDPQYRELLSVANGWDHFWISYSLLGTEDNGYSGNVFLFVGPASDLPTGAAVPLPPEMTYPDLYSYVRAQLDSMTVDADQATLGEYSEPWQGRNLRTAPPTMAEIVAKIGELIQSRNPDRPAPLRAGATVAELDALDRELGGRLHPEHRELLSESNGLATPYWGLGDVLSVQDICDGVRWREELVRKQSDEDYRYDPPAWTAEAAQLRASGQQRDKPAPLVERVGYLPIIPFAVSSTTFYGIDIADGCVRDLLQDGEYFTKYGRRPAMGRTVRDHLLKGCRDLWWFSRLRTAGQ
;
A
#
# COMPACT_ATOMS: atom_id res chain seq x y z
N MET A 1 -7.63 -24.80 -19.77
CA MET A 1 -8.56 -23.83 -20.37
C MET A 1 -9.44 -23.37 -19.24
N GLY A 2 -9.60 -22.06 -19.06
CA GLY A 2 -10.52 -21.53 -18.06
C GLY A 2 -11.94 -21.99 -18.36
N ALA A 3 -12.73 -22.29 -17.33
CA ALA A 3 -14.14 -22.57 -17.53
C ALA A 3 -14.86 -21.28 -17.98
N PRO A 4 -15.85 -21.37 -18.88
CA PRO A 4 -16.71 -20.22 -19.21
C PRO A 4 -17.40 -19.69 -17.95
N VAL A 5 -17.51 -18.35 -17.84
CA VAL A 5 -17.99 -17.66 -16.63
C VAL A 5 -19.43 -17.16 -16.76
N ASP A 6 -19.99 -17.20 -17.98
CA ASP A 6 -21.24 -16.59 -18.42
C ASP A 6 -21.11 -15.13 -18.89
N ARG A 7 -21.81 -14.81 -19.98
CA ARG A 7 -21.79 -13.51 -20.64
C ARG A 7 -22.38 -12.40 -19.77
N LYS A 8 -23.34 -12.72 -18.90
CA LYS A 8 -23.94 -11.74 -17.99
C LYS A 8 -22.90 -11.26 -16.96
N ALA A 9 -22.13 -12.17 -16.37
CA ALA A 9 -21.07 -11.83 -15.43
C ALA A 9 -20.00 -10.94 -16.07
N TRP A 10 -19.60 -11.23 -17.31
CA TRP A 10 -18.69 -10.36 -18.06
C TRP A 10 -19.25 -8.97 -18.31
N ARG A 11 -20.56 -8.84 -18.60
CA ARG A 11 -21.20 -7.53 -18.79
C ARG A 11 -21.23 -6.73 -17.50
N GLU A 12 -21.63 -7.34 -16.39
CA GLU A 12 -21.62 -6.69 -15.08
C GLU A 12 -20.21 -6.19 -14.70
N LEU A 13 -19.18 -7.00 -15.00
CA LEU A 13 -17.79 -6.65 -14.74
C LEU A 13 -17.31 -5.47 -15.62
N VAL A 14 -17.61 -5.49 -16.92
CA VAL A 14 -17.26 -4.40 -17.85
C VAL A 14 -18.02 -3.12 -17.50
N ASP A 15 -19.30 -3.21 -17.17
CA ASP A 15 -20.11 -2.05 -16.75
C ASP A 15 -19.55 -1.43 -15.46
N GLY A 16 -19.11 -2.27 -14.52
CA GLY A 16 -18.40 -1.81 -13.31
C GLY A 16 -17.10 -1.06 -13.63
N LEU A 17 -16.28 -1.58 -14.56
CA LEU A 17 -15.04 -0.92 -14.98
C LEU A 17 -15.32 0.44 -15.64
N VAL A 18 -16.35 0.51 -16.49
CA VAL A 18 -16.79 1.76 -17.14
C VAL A 18 -17.19 2.79 -16.10
N GLU A 19 -17.94 2.38 -15.08
CA GLU A 19 -18.35 3.28 -14.01
C GLU A 19 -17.14 3.82 -13.23
N GLN A 20 -16.21 2.96 -12.80
CA GLN A 20 -15.03 3.42 -12.06
C GLN A 20 -14.14 4.34 -12.91
N LYS A 21 -14.01 4.04 -14.21
CA LYS A 21 -13.26 4.90 -15.12
C LYS A 21 -13.88 6.30 -15.25
N ARG A 22 -15.21 6.38 -15.37
CA ARG A 22 -15.91 7.68 -15.41
C ARG A 22 -15.68 8.50 -14.15
N ARG A 23 -15.72 7.84 -12.99
CA ARG A 23 -15.39 8.48 -11.70
C ARG A 23 -13.97 9.03 -11.72
N LEU A 24 -13.00 8.24 -12.19
CA LEU A 24 -11.60 8.67 -12.24
C LEU A 24 -11.32 9.77 -13.26
N VAL A 25 -11.93 9.75 -14.44
CA VAL A 25 -11.84 10.85 -15.42
C VAL A 25 -12.40 12.16 -14.83
N THR A 26 -13.39 12.07 -13.95
CA THR A 26 -14.00 13.25 -13.31
C THR A 26 -13.10 13.86 -12.23
N PHE A 27 -12.33 13.04 -11.51
CA PHE A 27 -11.61 13.46 -10.29
C PHE A 27 -10.08 13.33 -10.35
N GLY A 28 -9.51 12.75 -11.41
CA GLY A 28 -8.08 12.49 -11.56
C GLY A 28 -7.50 13.02 -12.87
N ASP A 29 -6.25 13.49 -12.84
CA ASP A 29 -5.56 14.10 -13.98
C ASP A 29 -4.88 13.08 -14.93
N HIS A 30 -5.01 11.78 -14.66
CA HIS A 30 -4.19 10.74 -15.31
C HIS A 30 -4.97 9.70 -16.12
N GLU A 31 -6.31 9.76 -16.12
CA GLU A 31 -7.14 8.80 -16.84
C GLU A 31 -7.67 9.33 -18.17
N SER A 32 -7.65 8.47 -19.19
CA SER A 32 -8.12 8.82 -20.53
C SER A 32 -9.61 8.50 -20.67
N ASP A 33 -10.41 9.45 -21.15
CA ASP A 33 -11.84 9.25 -21.42
C ASP A 33 -12.07 8.36 -22.66
N THR A 34 -11.96 7.06 -22.44
CA THR A 34 -12.06 6.01 -23.46
C THR A 34 -13.04 4.95 -23.00
N MET A 35 -13.74 4.33 -23.96
CA MET A 35 -14.80 3.35 -23.70
C MET A 35 -14.48 2.01 -24.36
N PRO A 36 -15.02 0.89 -23.86
CA PRO A 36 -14.87 -0.40 -24.52
C PRO A 36 -15.50 -0.35 -25.91
N LYS A 37 -14.82 -0.97 -26.89
CA LYS A 37 -15.36 -1.17 -28.24
C LYS A 37 -16.55 -2.14 -28.15
N PRO A 38 -17.60 -1.97 -28.99
CA PRO A 38 -18.73 -2.90 -29.01
C PRO A 38 -18.28 -4.36 -29.14
N GLY A 39 -18.94 -5.26 -28.42
CA GLY A 39 -18.60 -6.68 -28.41
C GLY A 39 -18.48 -7.30 -29.81
N ALA A 40 -17.50 -8.18 -29.96
CA ALA A 40 -17.14 -8.84 -31.21
C ALA A 40 -18.24 -9.78 -31.70
N SER A 41 -18.47 -9.77 -33.00
CA SER A 41 -19.33 -10.77 -33.65
C SER A 41 -18.63 -12.13 -33.74
N GLU A 42 -19.40 -13.20 -33.92
CA GLU A 42 -18.87 -14.56 -34.18
C GLU A 42 -17.98 -14.62 -35.43
N GLU A 43 -18.17 -13.72 -36.39
CA GLU A 43 -17.33 -13.61 -37.58
C GLU A 43 -15.97 -12.99 -37.22
N GLN A 44 -15.96 -11.91 -36.43
CA GLN A 44 -14.73 -11.27 -35.94
C GLN A 44 -13.91 -12.21 -35.06
N LEU A 45 -14.56 -12.97 -34.16
CA LEU A 45 -13.89 -13.96 -33.32
C LEU A 45 -13.26 -15.08 -34.14
N ARG A 46 -13.98 -15.63 -35.13
CA ARG A 46 -13.44 -16.67 -36.02
C ARG A 46 -12.31 -16.15 -36.91
N ALA A 47 -12.41 -14.91 -37.38
CA ALA A 47 -11.35 -14.26 -38.15
C ALA A 47 -10.08 -14.09 -37.31
N ALA A 48 -10.21 -13.67 -36.04
CA ALA A 48 -9.10 -13.57 -35.10
C ALA A 48 -8.45 -14.93 -34.84
N GLU A 49 -9.24 -15.98 -34.57
CA GLU A 49 -8.75 -17.35 -34.39
C GLU A 49 -8.02 -17.87 -35.63
N SER A 50 -8.56 -17.61 -36.82
CA SER A 50 -7.92 -17.98 -38.08
C SER A 50 -6.60 -17.25 -38.28
N ARG A 51 -6.52 -15.97 -37.93
CA ARG A 51 -5.29 -15.17 -38.03
C ARG A 51 -4.23 -15.65 -37.03
N LEU A 52 -4.64 -16.03 -35.84
CA LEU A 52 -3.77 -16.56 -34.79
C LEU A 52 -3.38 -18.03 -35.01
N GLY A 53 -4.03 -18.73 -35.95
CA GLY A 53 -3.81 -20.15 -36.22
C GLY A 53 -4.27 -21.08 -35.09
N ARG A 54 -5.05 -20.57 -34.12
CA ARG A 54 -5.53 -21.31 -32.94
C ARG A 54 -6.83 -20.72 -32.40
N ARG A 55 -7.59 -21.53 -31.66
CA ARG A 55 -8.78 -21.04 -30.93
C ARG A 55 -8.39 -20.11 -29.79
N LEU A 56 -9.23 -19.12 -29.54
CA LEU A 56 -9.11 -18.25 -28.36
C LEU A 56 -9.49 -19.05 -27.11
N ASP A 57 -8.95 -18.67 -25.96
CA ASP A 57 -9.42 -19.23 -24.69
C ASP A 57 -10.92 -18.89 -24.50
N PRO A 58 -11.75 -19.82 -23.99
CA PRO A 58 -13.18 -19.59 -23.83
C PRO A 58 -13.53 -18.30 -23.07
N GLN A 59 -12.82 -18.00 -21.97
CA GLN A 59 -13.08 -16.79 -21.19
C GLN A 59 -12.74 -15.51 -21.98
N TYR A 60 -11.67 -15.54 -22.77
CA TYR A 60 -11.29 -14.39 -23.58
C TYR A 60 -12.25 -14.19 -24.76
N ARG A 61 -12.73 -15.28 -25.36
CA ARG A 61 -13.78 -15.25 -26.37
C ARG A 61 -15.08 -14.63 -25.81
N GLU A 62 -15.48 -15.02 -24.60
CA GLU A 62 -16.65 -14.46 -23.92
C GLU A 62 -16.48 -12.97 -23.63
N LEU A 63 -15.35 -12.56 -23.07
CA LEU A 63 -15.03 -11.15 -22.81
C LEU A 63 -15.11 -10.34 -24.11
N LEU A 64 -14.47 -10.81 -25.19
CA LEU A 64 -14.50 -10.14 -26.49
C LEU A 64 -15.91 -9.99 -27.05
N SER A 65 -16.81 -10.96 -26.79
CA SER A 65 -18.23 -10.88 -27.19
C SER A 65 -19.03 -9.80 -26.43
N VAL A 66 -18.47 -9.26 -25.35
CA VAL A 66 -19.03 -8.17 -24.55
C VAL A 66 -18.31 -6.85 -24.86
N ALA A 67 -16.97 -6.86 -24.88
CA ALA A 67 -16.11 -5.72 -25.15
C ALA A 67 -14.95 -6.13 -26.08
N ASN A 68 -14.98 -5.68 -27.33
CA ASN A 68 -13.99 -6.05 -28.35
C ASN A 68 -12.71 -5.20 -28.26
N GLY A 69 -12.13 -5.17 -27.06
CA GLY A 69 -10.99 -4.32 -26.72
C GLY A 69 -11.36 -2.96 -26.15
N TRP A 70 -10.40 -2.32 -25.51
CA TRP A 70 -10.55 -1.04 -24.82
C TRP A 70 -9.18 -0.38 -24.67
N ASP A 71 -8.99 0.73 -25.37
CA ASP A 71 -7.75 1.49 -25.31
C ASP A 71 -7.60 2.14 -23.93
N HIS A 72 -6.43 2.05 -23.32
CA HIS A 72 -6.13 2.61 -22.00
C HIS A 72 -7.17 2.22 -20.93
N PHE A 73 -7.72 0.99 -20.99
CA PHE A 73 -8.76 0.50 -20.09
C PHE A 73 -8.48 0.79 -18.61
N TRP A 74 -7.20 0.72 -18.21
CA TRP A 74 -6.73 1.14 -16.90
C TRP A 74 -5.38 1.86 -17.03
N ILE A 75 -5.25 3.14 -16.68
CA ILE A 75 -4.02 3.94 -16.83
C ILE A 75 -3.38 3.78 -18.23
N SER A 76 -2.33 2.96 -18.35
CA SER A 76 -1.60 2.69 -19.60
C SER A 76 -1.90 1.31 -20.21
N TYR A 77 -2.73 0.52 -19.56
CA TYR A 77 -3.10 -0.83 -19.95
C TYR A 77 -4.24 -0.80 -20.98
N SER A 78 -4.10 -1.49 -22.12
CA SER A 78 -5.17 -1.66 -23.11
C SER A 78 -5.69 -3.10 -23.12
N LEU A 79 -7.01 -3.26 -23.24
CA LEU A 79 -7.61 -4.57 -23.50
C LEU A 79 -7.56 -4.81 -25.01
N LEU A 80 -6.88 -5.88 -25.43
CA LEU A 80 -6.77 -6.24 -26.83
C LEU A 80 -8.11 -6.74 -27.36
N GLY A 81 -8.50 -6.27 -28.54
CA GLY A 81 -9.63 -6.71 -29.34
C GLY A 81 -9.27 -7.74 -30.41
N THR A 82 -10.27 -8.20 -31.15
CA THR A 82 -10.15 -9.17 -32.25
C THR A 82 -9.35 -8.68 -33.45
N GLU A 83 -9.08 -7.38 -33.58
CA GLU A 83 -8.25 -6.81 -34.64
C GLU A 83 -6.79 -6.67 -34.24
N ASP A 84 -6.48 -6.78 -32.95
CA ASP A 84 -5.14 -6.53 -32.46
C ASP A 84 -4.20 -7.70 -32.76
N ASN A 85 -2.94 -7.34 -32.99
CA ASN A 85 -1.90 -8.24 -33.49
C ASN A 85 -1.11 -8.91 -32.34
N GLY A 86 -1.61 -8.80 -31.11
CA GLY A 86 -1.01 -9.41 -29.93
C GLY A 86 0.11 -8.62 -29.26
N TYR A 87 0.27 -7.32 -29.57
CA TYR A 87 1.33 -6.51 -28.94
C TYR A 87 0.91 -5.04 -28.72
N SER A 88 0.19 -4.78 -27.63
CA SER A 88 0.22 -3.47 -26.94
C SER A 88 0.37 -3.77 -25.45
N GLY A 89 1.61 -4.08 -25.08
CA GLY A 89 1.93 -4.94 -23.94
C GLY A 89 1.21 -4.58 -22.66
N ASN A 90 0.51 -5.56 -22.05
CA ASN A 90 0.45 -5.72 -20.59
C ASN A 90 -0.36 -6.91 -20.03
N VAL A 91 -0.93 -7.85 -20.79
CA VAL A 91 -1.46 -9.12 -20.22
C VAL A 91 -1.27 -10.26 -21.21
N PHE A 92 -0.74 -11.40 -20.74
CA PHE A 92 -0.67 -12.64 -21.50
C PHE A 92 -1.61 -13.67 -20.89
N LEU A 93 -2.45 -14.25 -21.74
CA LEU A 93 -3.21 -15.46 -21.43
C LEU A 93 -2.33 -16.66 -21.74
N PHE A 94 -2.05 -17.47 -20.73
CA PHE A 94 -1.23 -18.65 -20.89
C PHE A 94 -2.04 -19.78 -21.51
N VAL A 95 -1.73 -20.11 -22.78
CA VAL A 95 -2.41 -21.15 -23.55
C VAL A 95 -1.39 -22.22 -23.93
N GLY A 96 -1.15 -23.21 -23.05
CA GLY A 96 -0.25 -24.34 -23.33
C GLY A 96 0.10 -25.18 -22.09
N PRO A 97 0.96 -26.21 -22.25
CA PRO A 97 1.59 -26.95 -21.17
C PRO A 97 2.98 -26.35 -20.85
N ALA A 98 3.05 -25.30 -20.04
CA ALA A 98 4.29 -24.97 -19.33
C ALA A 98 4.30 -25.78 -18.04
N SER A 99 5.49 -26.14 -17.56
CA SER A 99 5.68 -26.94 -16.35
C SER A 99 5.01 -26.38 -15.11
N ASP A 100 4.80 -25.05 -15.04
CA ASP A 100 4.52 -24.36 -13.78
C ASP A 100 3.27 -23.46 -13.80
N LEU A 101 2.53 -23.37 -14.92
CA LEU A 101 1.33 -22.52 -15.03
C LEU A 101 0.11 -23.28 -15.60
N PRO A 102 -1.08 -23.18 -14.97
CA PRO A 102 -2.28 -23.80 -15.49
C PRO A 102 -2.75 -23.12 -16.78
N THR A 103 -3.21 -23.91 -17.75
CA THR A 103 -3.77 -23.39 -19.00
C THR A 103 -4.99 -22.51 -18.73
N GLY A 104 -4.96 -21.25 -19.17
CA GLY A 104 -5.99 -20.25 -18.92
C GLY A 104 -5.57 -19.18 -17.90
N ALA A 105 -4.45 -19.36 -17.21
CA ALA A 105 -3.90 -18.35 -16.29
C ALA A 105 -3.64 -17.02 -17.02
N ALA A 106 -3.90 -15.91 -16.31
CA ALA A 106 -3.61 -14.57 -16.79
C ALA A 106 -2.38 -14.01 -16.05
N VAL A 107 -1.42 -13.50 -16.81
CA VAL A 107 -0.15 -12.97 -16.29
C VAL A 107 0.08 -11.55 -16.84
N PRO A 108 0.08 -10.50 -15.99
CA PRO A 108 0.56 -9.18 -16.37
C PRO A 108 2.08 -9.23 -16.62
N LEU A 109 2.60 -8.42 -17.54
CA LEU A 109 4.05 -8.31 -17.75
C LEU A 109 4.57 -6.94 -17.27
N PRO A 110 5.71 -6.88 -16.55
CA PRO A 110 6.48 -8.02 -16.05
C PRO A 110 5.70 -8.89 -15.04
N PRO A 111 6.00 -10.21 -14.93
CA PRO A 111 5.21 -11.15 -14.14
C PRO A 111 5.44 -10.92 -12.64
N GLU A 112 4.69 -9.98 -12.07
CA GLU A 112 4.70 -9.70 -10.63
C GLU A 112 3.64 -10.52 -9.88
N MET A 113 2.58 -10.93 -10.57
CA MET A 113 1.46 -11.67 -10.00
C MET A 113 0.89 -12.64 -11.03
N THR A 114 0.39 -13.80 -10.58
CA THR A 114 -0.29 -14.77 -11.44
C THR A 114 -1.74 -14.87 -10.99
N TYR A 115 -2.67 -14.79 -11.94
CA TYR A 115 -4.09 -14.98 -11.68
C TYR A 115 -4.54 -16.36 -12.19
N PRO A 116 -5.46 -17.03 -11.48
CA PRO A 116 -5.90 -18.37 -11.86
C PRO A 116 -6.59 -18.40 -13.24
N ASP A 117 -7.27 -17.32 -13.61
CA ASP A 117 -7.90 -17.13 -14.92
C ASP A 117 -8.07 -15.65 -15.29
N LEU A 118 -8.57 -15.39 -16.51
CA LEU A 118 -8.78 -14.03 -17.02
C LEU A 118 -9.82 -13.27 -16.20
N TYR A 119 -10.92 -13.94 -15.83
CA TYR A 119 -12.00 -13.31 -15.07
C TYR A 119 -11.51 -12.80 -13.72
N SER A 120 -10.71 -13.60 -13.02
CA SER A 120 -10.09 -13.21 -11.75
C SER A 120 -9.14 -12.02 -11.91
N TYR A 121 -8.37 -11.98 -13.00
CA TYR A 121 -7.53 -10.84 -13.33
C TYR A 121 -8.37 -9.56 -13.54
N VAL A 122 -9.37 -9.59 -14.42
CA VAL A 122 -10.20 -8.40 -14.73
C VAL A 122 -10.98 -7.94 -13.50
N ARG A 123 -11.45 -8.87 -12.66
CA ARG A 123 -12.07 -8.54 -11.37
C ARG A 123 -11.10 -7.84 -10.42
N ALA A 124 -9.86 -8.30 -10.32
CA ALA A 124 -8.84 -7.64 -9.52
C ALA A 124 -8.52 -6.22 -10.03
N GLN A 125 -8.56 -6.00 -11.36
CA GLN A 125 -8.45 -4.66 -11.93
C GLN A 125 -9.63 -3.78 -11.52
N LEU A 126 -10.87 -4.28 -11.58
CA LEU A 126 -12.05 -3.54 -11.10
C LEU A 126 -11.93 -3.16 -9.61
N ASP A 127 -11.49 -4.10 -8.76
CA ASP A 127 -11.25 -3.84 -7.34
C ASP A 127 -10.20 -2.72 -7.16
N SER A 128 -9.09 -2.75 -7.92
CA SER A 128 -8.06 -1.71 -7.90
C SER A 128 -8.60 -0.36 -8.35
N MET A 129 -9.32 -0.30 -9.47
CA MET A 129 -9.94 0.91 -10.00
C MET A 129 -10.93 1.52 -9.01
N THR A 130 -11.70 0.67 -8.32
CA THR A 130 -12.67 1.12 -7.31
C THR A 130 -11.96 1.80 -6.14
N VAL A 131 -10.85 1.23 -5.67
CA VAL A 131 -10.03 1.84 -4.60
C VAL A 131 -9.53 3.22 -5.02
N ASP A 132 -8.96 3.35 -6.21
CA ASP A 132 -8.43 4.62 -6.67
C ASP A 132 -9.54 5.65 -6.94
N ALA A 133 -10.68 5.21 -7.50
CA ALA A 133 -11.86 6.05 -7.71
C ALA A 133 -12.43 6.57 -6.39
N ASP A 134 -12.50 5.70 -5.38
CA ASP A 134 -12.92 6.06 -4.03
C ASP A 134 -11.95 7.06 -3.40
N GLN A 135 -10.63 6.86 -3.50
CA GLN A 135 -9.66 7.82 -2.99
C GLN A 135 -9.75 9.19 -3.68
N ALA A 136 -9.95 9.20 -5.00
CA ALA A 136 -10.13 10.44 -5.75
C ALA A 136 -11.39 11.19 -5.27
N THR A 137 -12.52 10.47 -5.16
CA THR A 137 -13.83 11.04 -4.86
C THR A 137 -14.03 11.37 -3.36
N LEU A 138 -13.67 10.43 -2.50
CA LEU A 138 -13.95 10.45 -1.05
C LEU A 138 -12.74 10.94 -0.24
N GLY A 139 -11.54 10.99 -0.82
CA GLY A 139 -10.31 11.41 -0.15
C GLY A 139 -9.35 10.26 0.11
N GLU A 140 -8.07 10.58 0.25
CA GLU A 140 -7.03 9.57 0.53
C GLU A 140 -7.40 8.76 1.79
N TYR A 141 -7.13 7.45 1.74
CA TYR A 141 -7.38 6.51 2.84
C TYR A 141 -8.86 6.25 3.16
N SER A 142 -9.80 6.48 2.22
CA SER A 142 -11.23 6.30 2.44
C SER A 142 -11.70 4.85 2.58
N GLU A 143 -10.91 3.86 2.13
CA GLU A 143 -11.32 2.46 2.00
C GLU A 143 -11.86 1.84 3.31
N PRO A 144 -11.22 2.04 4.48
CA PRO A 144 -11.71 1.48 5.75
C PRO A 144 -13.00 2.15 6.28
N TRP A 145 -13.44 3.25 5.65
CA TRP A 145 -14.47 4.15 6.17
C TRP A 145 -15.82 4.01 5.47
N GLN A 146 -16.04 2.90 4.75
CA GLN A 146 -17.37 2.47 4.25
C GLN A 146 -18.13 3.57 3.50
N GLY A 147 -17.46 4.30 2.60
CA GLY A 147 -18.08 5.34 1.77
C GLY A 147 -18.16 6.74 2.40
N ARG A 148 -17.61 6.94 3.61
CA ARG A 148 -17.46 8.28 4.19
C ARG A 148 -16.57 9.15 3.31
N ASN A 149 -17.04 10.36 3.00
CA ASN A 149 -16.23 11.36 2.30
C ASN A 149 -15.31 12.08 3.31
N LEU A 150 -14.04 11.67 3.34
CA LEU A 150 -13.01 12.21 4.21
C LEU A 150 -12.59 13.64 3.84
N ARG A 151 -12.82 14.07 2.60
CA ARG A 151 -12.53 15.47 2.17
C ARG A 151 -13.49 16.46 2.84
N THR A 152 -14.77 16.11 2.93
CA THR A 152 -15.81 16.98 3.50
C THR A 152 -16.10 16.72 4.96
N ALA A 153 -15.85 15.49 5.43
CA ALA A 153 -16.12 15.07 6.79
C ALA A 153 -14.97 14.18 7.31
N PRO A 154 -13.76 14.75 7.51
CA PRO A 154 -12.62 13.99 8.02
C PRO A 154 -12.95 13.39 9.40
N PRO A 155 -12.39 12.22 9.75
CA PRO A 155 -12.63 11.59 11.03
C PRO A 155 -11.86 12.30 12.14
N THR A 156 -12.44 12.32 13.34
CA THR A 156 -11.76 12.81 14.54
C THR A 156 -10.64 11.85 14.96
N MET A 157 -9.72 12.30 15.81
CA MET A 157 -8.67 11.41 16.32
C MET A 157 -9.26 10.20 17.05
N ALA A 158 -10.29 10.41 17.86
CA ALA A 158 -11.02 9.35 18.55
C ALA A 158 -11.60 8.30 17.57
N GLU A 159 -12.21 8.76 16.46
CA GLU A 159 -12.74 7.86 15.42
C GLU A 159 -11.61 7.06 14.75
N ILE A 160 -10.46 7.68 14.48
CA ILE A 160 -9.30 7.01 13.88
C ILE A 160 -8.75 5.95 14.82
N VAL A 161 -8.53 6.28 16.09
CA VAL A 161 -8.04 5.35 17.12
C VAL A 161 -9.00 4.18 17.29
N ALA A 162 -10.30 4.44 17.36
CA ALA A 162 -11.33 3.40 17.43
C ALA A 162 -11.29 2.48 16.19
N LYS A 163 -11.15 3.05 14.98
CA LYS A 163 -11.04 2.27 13.73
C LYS A 163 -9.79 1.40 13.70
N ILE A 164 -8.64 1.88 14.20
CA ILE A 164 -7.44 1.06 14.34
C ILE A 164 -7.70 -0.12 15.29
N GLY A 165 -8.33 0.13 16.43
CA GLY A 165 -8.73 -0.92 17.38
C GLY A 165 -9.61 -1.98 16.74
N GLU A 166 -10.65 -1.57 16.02
CA GLU A 166 -11.56 -2.44 15.26
C GLU A 166 -10.80 -3.32 14.24
N LEU A 167 -9.93 -2.71 13.43
CA LEU A 167 -9.17 -3.41 12.39
C LEU A 167 -8.16 -4.41 12.98
N ILE A 168 -7.52 -4.07 14.11
CA ILE A 168 -6.61 -4.99 14.80
C ILE A 168 -7.38 -6.17 15.42
N GLN A 169 -8.51 -5.88 16.09
CA GLN A 169 -9.32 -6.90 16.76
C GLN A 169 -9.94 -7.88 15.77
N SER A 170 -10.41 -7.39 14.62
CA SER A 170 -10.97 -8.25 13.57
C SER A 170 -9.96 -9.29 13.05
N ARG A 171 -8.66 -9.00 13.08
CA ARG A 171 -7.59 -9.93 12.67
C ARG A 171 -7.12 -10.85 13.80
N ASN A 172 -7.19 -10.39 15.06
CA ASN A 172 -6.71 -11.14 16.22
C ASN A 172 -7.73 -11.03 17.37
N PRO A 173 -8.87 -11.74 17.29
CA PRO A 173 -9.93 -11.62 18.29
C PRO A 173 -9.49 -12.04 19.70
N ASP A 174 -8.45 -12.87 19.81
CA ASP A 174 -7.94 -13.38 21.08
C ASP A 174 -6.85 -12.49 21.70
N ARG A 175 -6.41 -11.42 21.01
CA ARG A 175 -5.44 -10.48 21.57
C ARG A 175 -6.13 -9.42 22.44
N PRO A 176 -5.48 -8.97 23.53
CA PRO A 176 -5.93 -7.80 24.28
C PRO A 176 -6.09 -6.59 23.36
N ALA A 177 -7.07 -5.73 23.69
CA ALA A 177 -7.31 -4.52 22.94
C ALA A 177 -6.01 -3.69 22.84
N PRO A 178 -5.64 -3.23 21.63
CA PRO A 178 -4.42 -2.46 21.44
C PRO A 178 -4.50 -1.05 22.06
N LEU A 179 -5.71 -0.62 22.40
CA LEU A 179 -6.02 0.72 22.92
C LEU A 179 -5.75 0.78 24.43
N ARG A 180 -4.91 1.72 24.82
CA ARG A 180 -4.73 2.11 26.23
C ARG A 180 -5.65 3.27 26.54
N ALA A 181 -5.98 3.44 27.82
CA ALA A 181 -6.65 4.65 28.29
C ALA A 181 -5.84 5.89 27.89
N GLY A 182 -6.55 6.95 27.54
CA GLY A 182 -5.94 8.24 27.21
C GLY A 182 -5.13 8.83 28.37
N ALA A 183 -4.09 9.57 28.03
CA ALA A 183 -3.30 10.32 28.98
C ALA A 183 -4.13 11.49 29.55
N THR A 184 -4.01 11.70 30.85
CA THR A 184 -4.63 12.83 31.53
C THR A 184 -3.95 14.14 31.12
N VAL A 185 -4.67 15.26 31.29
CA VAL A 185 -4.11 16.60 31.04
C VAL A 185 -2.84 16.85 31.86
N ALA A 186 -2.80 16.36 33.10
CA ALA A 186 -1.64 16.50 33.98
C ALA A 186 -0.40 15.74 33.48
N GLU A 187 -0.58 14.53 32.94
CA GLU A 187 0.50 13.75 32.33
C GLU A 187 1.05 14.45 31.08
N LEU A 188 0.16 14.97 30.22
CA LEU A 188 0.56 15.69 29.01
C LEU A 188 1.25 17.03 29.32
N ASP A 189 0.81 17.75 30.36
CA ASP A 189 1.47 18.97 30.84
C ASP A 189 2.82 18.69 31.52
N ALA A 190 3.00 17.52 32.12
CA ALA A 190 4.30 17.07 32.61
C ALA A 190 5.25 16.77 31.44
N LEU A 191 4.77 16.04 30.43
CA LEU A 191 5.53 15.73 29.23
C LEU A 191 5.98 17.01 28.48
N ASP A 192 5.09 17.98 28.29
CA ASP A 192 5.44 19.28 27.67
C ASP A 192 6.58 19.98 28.43
N ARG A 193 6.59 19.91 29.76
CA ARG A 193 7.64 20.52 30.60
C ARG A 193 8.96 19.77 30.46
N GLU A 194 8.93 18.44 30.43
CA GLU A 194 10.13 17.62 30.28
C GLU A 194 10.77 17.78 28.90
N LEU A 195 9.96 17.90 27.84
CA LEU A 195 10.44 18.15 26.48
C LEU A 195 10.91 19.60 26.27
N GLY A 196 10.69 20.50 27.24
CA GLY A 196 11.04 21.91 27.13
C GLY A 196 10.18 22.69 26.12
N GLY A 197 9.01 22.16 25.77
CA GLY A 197 8.13 22.72 24.75
C GLY A 197 6.81 21.95 24.63
N ARG A 198 5.79 22.59 24.06
CA ARG A 198 4.50 21.93 23.86
C ARG A 198 4.58 20.89 22.75
N LEU A 199 4.00 19.71 23.00
CA LEU A 199 3.71 18.75 21.95
C LEU A 199 2.90 19.39 20.83
N HIS A 200 3.10 18.90 19.60
CA HIS A 200 2.25 19.25 18.49
C HIS A 200 0.78 18.89 18.81
N PRO A 201 -0.23 19.73 18.47
CA PRO A 201 -1.61 19.52 18.87
C PRO A 201 -2.18 18.15 18.50
N GLU A 202 -1.88 17.63 17.30
CA GLU A 202 -2.37 16.30 16.90
C GLU A 202 -1.70 15.15 17.69
N HIS A 203 -0.43 15.29 18.07
CA HIS A 203 0.24 14.28 18.90
C HIS A 203 -0.35 14.26 20.30
N ARG A 204 -0.58 15.45 20.85
CA ARG A 204 -1.22 15.63 22.16
C ARG A 204 -2.65 15.07 22.17
N GLU A 205 -3.43 15.35 21.12
CA GLU A 205 -4.77 14.79 20.96
C GLU A 205 -4.71 13.26 20.89
N LEU A 206 -3.81 12.68 20.08
CA LEU A 206 -3.63 11.23 20.02
C LEU A 206 -3.34 10.61 21.39
N LEU A 207 -2.38 11.17 22.15
CA LEU A 207 -2.04 10.66 23.47
C LEU A 207 -3.20 10.80 24.46
N SER A 208 -4.04 11.84 24.31
CA SER A 208 -5.25 12.02 25.11
C SER A 208 -6.36 11.03 24.78
N GLU A 209 -6.39 10.50 23.56
CA GLU A 209 -7.32 9.44 23.14
C GLU A 209 -6.77 8.05 23.48
N SER A 210 -5.46 7.84 23.33
CA SER A 210 -4.79 6.61 23.71
C SER A 210 -3.32 6.85 24.10
N ASN A 211 -2.98 6.52 25.36
CA ASN A 211 -1.64 6.70 25.90
C ASN A 211 -0.68 5.59 25.42
N GLY A 212 -0.33 5.66 24.14
CA GLY A 212 0.38 4.63 23.40
C GLY A 212 -0.57 3.63 22.74
N LEU A 213 -0.17 3.13 21.58
CA LEU A 213 -0.98 2.28 20.72
C LEU A 213 -0.13 1.13 20.21
N ALA A 214 -0.40 -0.09 20.70
CA ALA A 214 0.32 -1.27 20.26
C ALA A 214 -0.23 -1.73 18.90
N THR A 215 0.55 -1.57 17.83
CA THR A 215 0.19 -2.07 16.51
C THR A 215 1.17 -3.15 16.08
N PRO A 216 0.74 -4.42 15.97
CA PRO A 216 1.63 -5.51 15.59
C PRO A 216 1.98 -5.49 14.09
N TYR A 217 1.85 -4.34 13.43
CA TYR A 217 1.99 -4.19 11.99
C TYR A 217 3.09 -3.22 11.63
N TRP A 218 3.84 -3.64 10.62
CA TRP A 218 5.07 -3.04 10.11
C TRP A 218 4.92 -1.59 9.60
N GLY A 219 3.71 -1.07 9.39
CA GLY A 219 3.46 0.24 8.80
C GLY A 219 3.31 1.40 9.81
N LEU A 220 2.49 1.22 10.85
CA LEU A 220 2.22 2.28 11.84
C LEU A 220 3.26 2.27 12.98
N GLY A 221 3.75 1.09 13.32
CA GLY A 221 4.58 0.88 14.52
C GLY A 221 3.80 1.06 15.82
N ASP A 222 4.44 0.69 16.92
CA ASP A 222 3.88 0.88 18.25
C ASP A 222 4.07 2.34 18.64
N VAL A 223 2.97 3.08 18.70
CA VAL A 223 2.97 4.47 19.18
C VAL A 223 3.37 4.46 20.65
N LEU A 224 4.36 5.28 20.98
CA LEU A 224 4.92 5.40 22.30
C LEU A 224 3.91 6.04 23.26
N SER A 225 3.87 5.56 24.49
CA SER A 225 3.14 6.23 25.57
C SER A 225 3.90 7.45 26.09
N VAL A 226 3.23 8.29 26.89
CA VAL A 226 3.87 9.40 27.62
C VAL A 226 5.11 8.91 28.38
N GLN A 227 4.98 7.79 29.11
CA GLN A 227 6.09 7.21 29.86
C GLN A 227 7.27 6.79 28.96
N ASP A 228 6.96 6.11 27.85
CA ASP A 228 8.00 5.68 26.88
C ASP A 228 8.74 6.87 26.26
N ILE A 229 8.06 7.99 26.06
CA ILE A 229 8.66 9.23 25.53
C ILE A 229 9.53 9.89 26.61
N CYS A 230 9.04 9.98 27.85
CA CYS A 230 9.75 10.59 28.97
C CYS A 230 11.06 9.86 29.32
N ASP A 231 11.00 8.54 29.55
CA ASP A 231 12.19 7.78 29.93
C ASP A 231 13.11 7.48 28.74
N GLY A 232 12.54 7.44 27.53
CA GLY A 232 13.23 7.17 26.27
C GLY A 232 13.91 5.80 26.22
N VAL A 233 13.62 4.88 27.14
CA VAL A 233 14.28 3.56 27.21
C VAL A 233 13.98 2.78 25.93
N ARG A 234 12.69 2.64 25.62
CA ARG A 234 12.21 1.93 24.43
C ARG A 234 12.74 2.54 23.14
N TRP A 235 12.79 3.88 23.07
CA TRP A 235 13.35 4.60 21.93
C TRP A 235 14.83 4.29 21.72
N ARG A 236 15.64 4.34 22.79
CA ARG A 236 17.08 4.05 22.73
C ARG A 236 17.36 2.59 22.39
N GLU A 237 16.61 1.65 22.96
CA GLU A 237 16.74 0.23 22.65
C GLU A 237 16.48 -0.05 21.18
N GLU A 238 15.41 0.51 20.63
CA GLU A 238 15.10 0.38 19.20
C GLU A 238 16.14 1.08 18.32
N LEU A 239 16.63 2.27 18.69
CA LEU A 239 17.71 2.93 17.97
C LEU A 239 18.99 2.06 17.88
N VAL A 240 19.38 1.43 18.99
CA VAL A 240 20.53 0.50 19.03
C VAL A 240 20.27 -0.73 18.17
N ARG A 241 19.07 -1.30 18.24
CA ARG A 241 18.68 -2.45 17.42
C ARG A 241 18.74 -2.11 15.92
N LYS A 242 18.21 -0.95 15.52
CA LYS A 242 18.25 -0.47 14.13
C LYS A 242 19.67 -0.20 13.64
N GLN A 243 20.52 0.39 14.48
CA GLN A 243 21.94 0.54 14.17
C GLN A 243 22.58 -0.82 13.88
N SER A 244 22.30 -1.83 14.71
CA SER A 244 22.81 -3.19 14.49
C SER A 244 22.29 -3.82 13.20
N ASP A 245 20.99 -3.64 12.88
CA ASP A 245 20.39 -4.14 11.63
C ASP A 245 21.07 -3.49 10.39
N GLU A 246 21.37 -2.19 10.48
CA GLU A 246 22.05 -1.45 9.42
C GLU A 246 23.53 -1.85 9.29
N ASP A 247 24.23 -1.99 10.41
CA ASP A 247 25.61 -2.49 10.44
C ASP A 247 25.71 -3.87 9.80
N TYR A 248 24.77 -4.77 10.08
CA TYR A 248 24.72 -6.08 9.44
C TYR A 248 24.50 -5.99 7.92
N ARG A 249 23.69 -5.04 7.45
CA ARG A 249 23.40 -4.85 6.01
C ARG A 249 24.59 -4.27 5.24
N TYR A 250 25.38 -3.39 5.84
CA TYR A 250 26.52 -2.73 5.19
C TYR A 250 27.86 -3.43 5.43
N ASP A 251 28.01 -4.10 6.58
CA ASP A 251 29.19 -4.87 6.96
C ASP A 251 28.76 -6.25 7.49
N PRO A 252 28.23 -7.12 6.62
CA PRO A 252 27.78 -8.43 7.04
C PRO A 252 28.97 -9.25 7.55
N PRO A 253 28.81 -10.05 8.62
CA PRO A 253 29.90 -10.83 9.17
C PRO A 253 30.58 -11.71 8.11
N ALA A 254 31.91 -11.84 8.21
CA ALA A 254 32.76 -12.49 7.22
C ALA A 254 32.36 -13.93 6.83
N TRP A 255 31.60 -14.61 7.68
CA TRP A 255 31.12 -15.97 7.50
C TRP A 255 29.80 -16.07 6.72
N THR A 256 29.14 -14.95 6.42
CA THR A 256 27.88 -14.92 5.67
C THR A 256 28.10 -15.06 4.17
N ALA A 257 27.14 -15.66 3.47
CA ALA A 257 27.17 -15.76 2.01
C ALA A 257 27.16 -14.37 1.34
N GLU A 258 26.48 -13.39 1.94
CA GLU A 258 26.45 -12.01 1.45
C GLU A 258 27.84 -11.34 1.53
N ALA A 259 28.58 -11.54 2.63
CA ALA A 259 29.95 -11.04 2.73
C ALA A 259 30.88 -11.67 1.68
N ALA A 260 30.71 -12.96 1.37
CA ALA A 260 31.47 -13.63 0.31
C ALA A 260 31.12 -13.05 -1.08
N GLN A 261 29.83 -12.76 -1.34
CA GLN A 261 29.39 -12.14 -2.59
C GLN A 261 29.91 -10.71 -2.76
N LEU A 262 29.83 -9.86 -1.74
CA LEU A 262 30.35 -8.49 -1.78
C LEU A 262 31.86 -8.46 -2.03
N ARG A 263 32.62 -9.38 -1.42
CA ARG A 263 34.06 -9.54 -1.70
C ARG A 263 34.32 -10.00 -3.12
N ALA A 264 33.55 -10.98 -3.61
CA ALA A 264 33.72 -11.52 -4.97
C ALA A 264 33.38 -10.49 -6.06
N SER A 265 32.42 -9.59 -5.81
CA SER A 265 32.07 -8.50 -6.73
C SER A 265 33.00 -7.29 -6.64
N GLY A 266 33.84 -7.20 -5.61
CA GLY A 266 34.66 -6.02 -5.33
C GLY A 266 33.83 -4.77 -5.01
N GLN A 267 32.53 -4.94 -4.74
CA GLN A 267 31.60 -3.84 -4.54
C GLN A 267 31.62 -3.42 -3.07
N GLN A 268 32.18 -2.25 -2.79
CA GLN A 268 32.13 -1.65 -1.47
C GLN A 268 30.89 -0.75 -1.39
N ARG A 269 29.98 -1.02 -0.44
CA ARG A 269 28.85 -0.14 -0.17
C ARG A 269 29.36 1.02 0.68
N ASP A 270 29.05 2.26 0.28
CA ASP A 270 29.30 3.42 1.14
C ASP A 270 28.41 3.30 2.37
N LYS A 271 29.02 3.00 3.53
CA LYS A 271 28.29 2.89 4.78
C LYS A 271 27.85 4.30 5.21
N PRO A 272 26.56 4.51 5.48
CA PRO A 272 26.08 5.80 6.00
C PRO A 272 26.67 6.09 7.39
N ALA A 273 26.60 7.36 7.80
CA ALA A 273 26.93 7.77 9.17
C ALA A 273 26.03 7.02 10.19
N PRO A 274 26.52 6.77 11.42
CA PRO A 274 25.74 6.12 12.46
C PRO A 274 24.34 6.74 12.60
N LEU A 275 23.33 5.90 12.74
CA LEU A 275 21.93 6.29 12.86
C LEU A 275 21.73 7.25 14.04
N VAL A 276 22.43 7.05 15.16
CA VAL A 276 22.40 7.99 16.30
C VAL A 276 22.84 9.40 15.93
N GLU A 277 23.84 9.54 15.05
CA GLU A 277 24.27 10.84 14.55
C GLU A 277 23.22 11.41 13.61
N ARG A 278 22.77 10.63 12.62
CA ARG A 278 21.75 11.06 11.64
C ARG A 278 20.45 11.53 12.31
N VAL A 279 20.00 10.80 13.33
CA VAL A 279 18.78 11.11 14.10
C VAL A 279 19.01 12.23 15.10
N GLY A 280 20.18 12.27 15.76
CA GLY A 280 20.49 13.26 16.80
C GLY A 280 20.52 14.72 16.32
N TYR A 281 20.69 14.97 15.02
CA TYR A 281 20.60 16.31 14.43
C TYR A 281 19.18 16.77 14.13
N LEU A 282 18.18 15.89 14.22
CA LEU A 282 16.81 16.20 13.89
C LEU A 282 16.07 16.71 15.15
N PRO A 283 15.37 17.85 15.08
CA PRO A 283 14.55 18.36 16.18
C PRO A 283 13.25 17.57 16.23
N ILE A 284 13.31 16.32 16.70
CA ILE A 284 12.19 15.38 16.71
C ILE A 284 11.79 14.96 18.11
N ILE A 285 10.51 14.64 18.27
CA ILE A 285 9.97 13.97 19.44
C ILE A 285 9.77 12.50 19.08
N PRO A 286 10.23 11.52 19.91
CA PRO A 286 9.92 10.11 19.72
C PRO A 286 8.42 9.88 19.54
N PHE A 287 8.03 9.10 18.51
CA PHE A 287 6.62 8.89 18.20
C PHE A 287 6.21 7.42 18.17
N ALA A 288 6.83 6.61 17.32
CA ALA A 288 6.47 5.21 17.17
C ALA A 288 7.64 4.35 16.72
N VAL A 289 7.66 3.08 17.15
CA VAL A 289 8.75 2.14 16.86
C VAL A 289 8.23 0.76 16.48
N SER A 290 8.95 0.06 15.59
CA SER A 290 8.69 -1.37 15.33
C SER A 290 9.93 -2.08 14.81
N SER A 291 9.79 -3.40 14.55
CA SER A 291 10.82 -4.19 13.89
C SER A 291 11.29 -3.55 12.58
N THR A 292 10.42 -2.88 11.83
CA THR A 292 10.69 -2.30 10.50
C THR A 292 10.72 -0.77 10.47
N THR A 293 10.05 -0.08 11.40
CA THR A 293 9.92 1.38 11.37
C THR A 293 10.55 2.06 12.59
N PHE A 294 10.92 3.33 12.43
CA PHE A 294 11.45 4.17 13.49
C PHE A 294 11.02 5.63 13.23
N TYR A 295 9.97 6.08 13.92
CA TYR A 295 9.26 7.32 13.60
C TYR A 295 9.43 8.38 14.67
N GLY A 296 9.69 9.62 14.25
CA GLY A 296 9.67 10.81 15.10
C GLY A 296 8.74 11.89 14.55
N ILE A 297 8.27 12.79 15.40
CA ILE A 297 7.51 13.97 15.00
C ILE A 297 8.46 15.16 14.96
N ASP A 298 8.59 15.80 13.80
CA ASP A 298 9.37 17.03 13.65
C ASP A 298 8.68 18.16 14.41
N ILE A 299 9.43 18.81 15.31
CA ILE A 299 8.92 19.87 16.19
C ILE A 299 8.51 21.11 15.37
N ALA A 300 9.10 21.32 14.19
CA ALA A 300 8.86 22.50 13.38
C ALA A 300 7.50 22.48 12.67
N ASP A 301 7.05 21.33 12.19
CA ASP A 301 5.84 21.19 11.38
C ASP A 301 4.83 20.17 11.91
N GLY A 302 5.18 19.42 12.95
CA GLY A 302 4.32 18.39 13.52
C GLY A 302 4.18 17.13 12.67
N CYS A 303 4.96 17.00 11.60
CA CYS A 303 4.89 15.85 10.71
C CYS A 303 5.62 14.65 11.30
N VAL A 304 5.03 13.47 11.15
CA VAL A 304 5.66 12.17 11.39
C VAL A 304 6.67 11.89 10.27
N ARG A 305 7.88 11.50 10.67
CA ARG A 305 9.06 11.26 9.83
C ARG A 305 9.56 9.84 10.00
N ASP A 306 9.82 9.14 8.89
CA ASP A 306 10.56 7.87 8.91
C ASP A 306 12.05 8.18 9.02
N LEU A 307 12.59 8.04 10.21
CA LEU A 307 13.95 8.49 10.50
C LEU A 307 15.02 7.59 9.86
N LEU A 308 14.65 6.37 9.46
CA LEU A 308 15.55 5.50 8.71
C LEU A 308 15.70 6.02 7.28
N GLN A 309 14.57 6.38 6.63
CA GLN A 309 14.56 6.90 5.26
C GLN A 309 15.03 8.36 5.16
N ASP A 310 14.53 9.22 6.06
CA ASP A 310 14.85 10.66 6.05
C ASP A 310 16.33 10.90 6.37
N GLY A 311 16.92 10.07 7.24
CA GLY A 311 18.34 10.13 7.56
C GLY A 311 19.23 9.82 6.36
N GLU A 312 18.85 8.86 5.50
CA GLU A 312 19.57 8.58 4.25
C GLU A 312 19.39 9.70 3.21
N TYR A 313 18.21 10.30 3.14
CA TYR A 313 17.94 11.39 2.21
C TYR A 313 18.70 12.67 2.58
N PHE A 314 18.73 13.03 3.88
CA PHE A 314 19.40 14.23 4.35
C PHE A 314 20.91 14.18 4.12
N THR A 315 21.56 13.04 4.40
CA THR A 315 23.00 12.87 4.15
C THR A 315 23.34 12.93 2.67
N LYS A 316 22.47 12.39 1.80
CA LYS A 316 22.72 12.33 0.36
C LYS A 316 22.47 13.64 -0.38
N TYR A 317 21.45 14.41 0.01
CA TYR A 317 21.01 15.58 -0.75
C TYR A 317 21.08 16.90 0.03
N GLY A 318 21.47 16.88 1.30
CA GLY A 318 21.56 18.07 2.16
C GLY A 318 20.23 18.80 2.35
N ARG A 319 19.11 18.15 2.00
CA ARG A 319 17.76 18.70 2.09
C ARG A 319 16.85 17.70 2.79
N ARG A 320 15.95 18.23 3.62
CA ARG A 320 14.88 17.44 4.22
C ARG A 320 13.86 17.05 3.15
N PRO A 321 13.46 15.77 3.04
CA PRO A 321 12.39 15.39 2.15
C PRO A 321 11.06 16.04 2.61
N ALA A 322 10.27 16.51 1.64
CA ALA A 322 8.96 17.11 1.88
C ALA A 322 7.88 16.06 2.26
N MET A 323 8.26 14.79 2.45
CA MET A 323 7.35 13.65 2.55
C MET A 323 6.76 13.41 3.95
N GLY A 324 6.90 14.38 4.87
CA GLY A 324 6.31 14.30 6.20
C GLY A 324 4.79 14.32 6.12
N ARG A 325 4.14 13.52 6.96
CA ARG A 325 2.67 13.46 7.07
C ARG A 325 2.25 13.96 8.43
N THR A 326 1.10 14.61 8.55
CA THR A 326 0.58 14.93 9.88
C THR A 326 0.31 13.66 10.67
N VAL A 327 0.10 13.76 11.98
CA VAL A 327 -0.17 12.59 12.83
C VAL A 327 -1.47 11.92 12.37
N ARG A 328 -2.53 12.69 12.09
CA ARG A 328 -3.79 12.13 11.56
C ARG A 328 -3.60 11.43 10.23
N ASP A 329 -2.87 12.05 9.30
CA ASP A 329 -2.61 11.46 7.98
C ASP A 329 -1.82 10.15 8.08
N HIS A 330 -0.81 10.11 8.96
CA HIS A 330 -0.05 8.90 9.26
C HIS A 330 -0.94 7.78 9.82
N LEU A 331 -1.86 8.10 10.74
CA LEU A 331 -2.80 7.13 11.31
C LEU A 331 -3.85 6.66 10.30
N LEU A 332 -4.35 7.56 9.43
CA LEU A 332 -5.26 7.22 8.34
C LEU A 332 -4.63 6.25 7.35
N LYS A 333 -3.36 6.49 6.97
CA LYS A 333 -2.57 5.53 6.21
C LYS A 333 -2.48 4.18 6.93
N GLY A 334 -2.24 4.19 8.24
CA GLY A 334 -2.26 2.97 9.05
C GLY A 334 -3.59 2.21 9.00
N CYS A 335 -4.73 2.90 9.07
CA CYS A 335 -6.05 2.30 8.89
C CYS A 335 -6.17 1.62 7.52
N ARG A 336 -5.75 2.29 6.44
CA ARG A 336 -5.75 1.72 5.09
C ARG A 336 -4.89 0.46 5.01
N ASP A 337 -3.67 0.52 5.53
CA ASP A 337 -2.73 -0.61 5.49
C ASP A 337 -3.32 -1.81 6.25
N LEU A 338 -3.86 -1.58 7.46
CA LEU A 338 -4.54 -2.61 8.26
C LEU A 338 -5.75 -3.22 7.53
N TRP A 339 -6.57 -2.39 6.90
CA TRP A 339 -7.73 -2.83 6.13
C TRP A 339 -7.32 -3.70 4.93
N TRP A 340 -6.31 -3.27 4.16
CA TRP A 340 -5.80 -4.04 3.02
C TRP A 340 -5.32 -5.43 3.44
N PHE A 341 -4.59 -5.50 4.57
CA PHE A 341 -4.14 -6.78 5.12
C PHE A 341 -5.27 -7.68 5.60
N SER A 342 -6.37 -7.12 6.09
CA SER A 342 -7.54 -7.91 6.47
C SER A 342 -8.18 -8.57 5.24
N ARG A 343 -8.25 -7.85 4.12
CA ARG A 343 -8.89 -8.29 2.87
C ARG A 343 -8.10 -9.40 2.15
N LEU A 344 -6.77 -9.34 2.18
CA LEU A 344 -5.91 -10.37 1.56
C LEU A 344 -6.07 -11.76 2.21
N ARG A 345 -6.42 -11.85 3.50
CA ARG A 345 -6.63 -13.14 4.19
C ARG A 345 -7.94 -13.81 3.75
N THR A 346 -8.98 -13.02 3.50
CA THR A 346 -10.28 -13.50 3.03
C THR A 346 -10.29 -13.94 1.56
N ALA A 347 -9.34 -13.46 0.75
CA ALA A 347 -9.23 -13.83 -0.66
C ALA A 347 -8.38 -15.11 -0.90
N GLY A 348 -7.63 -15.56 0.11
CA GLY A 348 -6.80 -16.76 0.08
C GLY A 348 -7.43 -18.00 0.75
N GLN A 349 -8.70 -17.90 1.16
CA GLN A 349 -9.57 -19.03 1.54
C GLN A 349 -10.62 -19.21 0.46
#